data_AF-A0A8S3IZX8-F1
#
_entry.id   AF-A0A8S3IZX8-F1
#
_cell.length_a   1.000
_cell.length_b   1.000
_cell.length_c   1.000
_cell.angle_alpha   90.00
_cell.angle_beta   90.00
_cell.angle_gamma   90.00
#
_symmetry.space_group_name_H-M   'P 1'
#
loop_
_entity.id
_entity.type
_entity.pdbx_description
1 polymer ?
#
loop_
_entity_poly.entity_id
_entity_poly.type
_entity_poly.pdbx_seq_one_letter_code
_entity_poly.pdbx_strand_id
1 'polypeptide(L)'
;VLQRNTTVSDANRDLLTETLRSISEILIWGDQHDSSVFDYFLERGMLIYFLDYMRQKNGRFICVQILQTLNILFENIRNETSLYYLLSNNHVNRIILHKFDFSDEEITAYYISFLKTLSLKLNKHSINFFYNERNNDFPLYVEAIKFFNHPETMVRIAVRTLTLNVYK
;
A
#
# COMPACT_ATOMS: atom_id res chain seq x y z
N VAL A 1 3.14 17.08 -11.16
CA VAL A 1 3.61 16.01 -12.09
C VAL A 1 2.51 15.02 -12.43
N LEU A 2 1.85 14.40 -11.43
CA LEU A 2 0.84 13.34 -11.65
C LEU A 2 -0.30 13.74 -12.60
N GLN A 3 -0.89 14.93 -12.40
CA GLN A 3 -1.96 15.46 -13.26
C GLN A 3 -1.58 15.62 -14.74
N ARG A 4 -0.29 15.84 -15.04
CA ARG A 4 0.20 15.99 -16.43
C ARG A 4 0.63 14.66 -17.04
N ASN A 5 0.70 13.61 -16.25
CA ASN A 5 1.17 12.27 -16.63
C ASN A 5 0.16 11.24 -16.16
N THR A 6 -1.11 11.38 -16.56
CA THR A 6 -2.19 10.48 -16.13
C THR A 6 -2.10 9.09 -16.73
N THR A 7 -1.48 8.96 -17.91
CA THR A 7 -1.25 7.68 -18.58
C THR A 7 0.21 7.27 -18.45
N VAL A 8 0.45 6.04 -18.03
CA VAL A 8 1.77 5.44 -17.85
C VAL A 8 2.33 5.02 -19.21
N SER A 9 3.57 5.42 -19.47
CA SER A 9 4.30 5.09 -20.70
C SER A 9 5.79 4.96 -20.41
N ASP A 10 6.55 4.36 -21.32
CA ASP A 10 8.01 4.28 -21.16
C ASP A 10 8.67 5.67 -21.10
N ALA A 11 8.10 6.67 -21.78
CA ALA A 11 8.63 8.03 -21.82
C ALA A 11 8.54 8.78 -20.48
N ASN A 12 7.59 8.41 -19.61
CA ASN A 12 7.42 9.06 -18.30
C ASN A 12 7.77 8.16 -17.12
N ARG A 13 8.32 6.98 -17.38
CA ARG A 13 8.68 5.97 -16.37
C ARG A 13 9.58 6.52 -15.27
N ASP A 14 10.69 7.14 -15.64
CA ASP A 14 11.68 7.64 -14.66
C ASP A 14 11.10 8.82 -13.86
N LEU A 15 10.37 9.71 -14.54
CA LEU A 15 9.70 10.85 -13.91
C LEU A 15 8.67 10.40 -12.87
N LEU A 16 7.82 9.43 -13.22
CA LEU A 16 6.82 8.89 -12.30
C LEU A 16 7.47 8.14 -11.13
N THR A 17 8.55 7.40 -11.40
CA THR A 17 9.32 6.69 -10.39
C THR A 17 9.89 7.64 -9.34
N GLU A 18 10.58 8.69 -9.78
CA GLU A 18 11.12 9.70 -8.88
C GLU A 18 10.00 10.41 -8.12
N THR A 19 8.92 10.77 -8.81
CA THR A 19 7.78 11.46 -8.19
C THR A 19 7.17 10.62 -7.06
N LEU A 20 6.97 9.31 -7.27
CA LEU A 20 6.43 8.43 -6.24
C LEU A 20 7.38 8.29 -5.04
N ARG A 21 8.69 8.24 -5.27
CA ARG A 21 9.70 8.21 -4.20
C ARG A 21 9.69 9.51 -3.40
N SER A 22 9.75 10.67 -4.06
CA SER A 22 9.70 11.96 -3.40
C SER A 22 8.41 12.15 -2.60
N ILE A 23 7.27 11.63 -3.07
CA ILE A 23 6.01 11.64 -2.31
C ILE A 23 6.17 10.87 -1.00
N SER A 24 6.72 9.64 -1.01
CA SER A 24 6.94 8.91 0.25
C SER A 24 7.89 9.63 1.20
N GLU A 25 8.98 10.22 0.68
CA GLU A 25 9.96 10.93 1.50
C GLU A 25 9.36 12.17 2.17
N ILE A 26 8.64 12.98 1.40
CA ILE A 26 7.95 14.18 1.90
C ILE A 26 6.90 13.82 2.94
N LEU A 27 6.14 12.73 2.71
CA LEU A 27 5.16 12.26 3.69
C LEU A 27 5.86 11.77 4.97
N ILE A 28 6.88 10.93 4.88
CA ILE A 28 7.61 10.46 6.07
C ILE A 28 8.20 11.63 6.86
N TRP A 29 8.74 12.63 6.16
CA TRP A 29 9.24 13.85 6.79
C TRP A 29 8.11 14.63 7.47
N GLY A 30 6.98 14.84 6.78
CA GLY A 30 5.80 15.53 7.29
C GLY A 30 5.21 14.84 8.52
N ASP A 31 5.20 13.50 8.56
CA ASP A 31 4.74 12.71 9.71
C ASP A 31 5.46 13.10 11.01
N GLN A 32 6.75 13.40 10.87
CA GLN A 32 7.68 13.58 11.98
C GLN A 32 7.93 15.05 12.32
N HIS A 33 7.71 15.97 11.37
CA HIS A 33 8.12 17.37 11.50
C HIS A 33 7.00 18.38 11.23
N ASP A 34 6.06 18.10 10.31
CA ASP A 34 5.01 19.05 9.90
C ASP A 34 3.77 18.33 9.35
N SER A 35 2.71 18.25 10.17
CA SER A 35 1.48 17.55 9.82
C SER A 35 0.71 18.22 8.66
N SER A 36 0.96 19.51 8.37
CA SER A 36 0.27 20.20 7.28
C SER A 36 0.56 19.59 5.90
N VAL A 37 1.71 18.92 5.77
CA VAL A 37 2.08 18.15 4.57
C VAL A 37 1.12 16.98 4.34
N PHE A 38 0.74 16.27 5.41
CA PHE A 38 -0.25 15.18 5.33
C PHE A 38 -1.63 15.71 4.99
N ASP A 39 -2.06 16.79 5.66
CA ASP A 39 -3.35 17.42 5.40
C ASP A 39 -3.48 17.79 3.92
N TYR A 40 -2.45 18.44 3.35
CA TYR A 40 -2.41 18.77 1.94
C TYR A 40 -2.48 17.54 1.03
N PHE A 41 -1.73 16.48 1.34
CA PHE A 41 -1.75 15.24 0.56
C PHE A 41 -3.14 14.60 0.52
N LEU A 42 -3.84 14.60 1.65
CA LEU A 42 -5.17 14.03 1.82
C LEU A 42 -6.24 14.88 1.13
N GLU A 43 -6.22 16.21 1.34
CA GLU A 43 -7.14 17.16 0.70
C GLU A 43 -7.08 17.08 -0.83
N ARG A 44 -5.90 16.83 -1.38
CA ARG A 44 -5.70 16.67 -2.83
C ARG A 44 -6.05 15.28 -3.35
N GLY A 45 -6.45 14.34 -2.49
CA GLY A 45 -6.83 12.98 -2.87
C GLY A 45 -5.68 12.23 -3.54
N MET A 46 -4.43 12.45 -3.13
CA MET A 46 -3.25 12.01 -3.87
C MET A 46 -3.13 10.48 -4.05
N LEU A 47 -3.66 9.68 -3.12
CA LEU A 47 -3.72 8.21 -3.25
C LEU A 47 -4.61 7.73 -4.41
N ILE A 48 -5.54 8.56 -4.89
CA ILE A 48 -6.39 8.20 -6.04
C ILE A 48 -5.54 8.03 -7.30
N TYR A 49 -4.54 8.88 -7.51
CA TYR A 49 -3.61 8.75 -8.64
C TYR A 49 -2.89 7.40 -8.61
N PHE A 50 -2.55 6.88 -7.43
CA PHE A 50 -1.86 5.60 -7.31
C PHE A 50 -2.79 4.47 -7.78
N LEU A 51 -4.04 4.47 -7.33
CA LEU A 51 -5.05 3.52 -7.77
C LEU A 51 -5.31 3.59 -9.28
N ASP A 52 -5.36 4.80 -9.85
CA ASP A 52 -5.60 5.00 -11.27
C ASP A 52 -4.42 4.52 -12.12
N TYR A 53 -3.19 4.67 -11.64
CA TYR A 53 -2.01 4.11 -12.31
C TYR A 53 -2.00 2.58 -12.29
N MET A 54 -2.33 1.96 -11.16
CA MET A 54 -2.33 0.51 -11.02
C MET A 54 -3.34 -0.19 -11.94
N ARG A 55 -4.42 0.52 -12.33
CA ARG A 55 -5.45 -0.03 -13.23
C ARG A 55 -5.05 -0.05 -14.71
N GLN A 56 -3.90 0.52 -15.07
CA GLN A 56 -3.50 0.66 -16.47
C GLN A 56 -2.82 -0.60 -16.99
N LYS A 57 -3.07 -0.92 -18.27
CA LYS A 57 -2.58 -2.17 -18.90
C LYS A 57 -1.06 -2.30 -18.90
N ASN A 58 -0.33 -1.20 -19.06
CA ASN A 58 1.15 -1.16 -19.05
C ASN A 58 1.69 -0.78 -17.67
N GLY A 59 1.10 -1.38 -16.62
CA GLY A 59 1.28 -0.96 -15.25
C GLY A 59 2.28 -1.78 -14.43
N ARG A 60 2.97 -2.79 -14.99
CA ARG A 60 3.87 -3.66 -14.20
C ARG A 60 4.84 -2.85 -13.35
N PHE A 61 5.64 -1.98 -13.98
CA PHE A 61 6.64 -1.20 -13.27
C PHE A 61 6.01 -0.23 -12.26
N ILE A 62 4.87 0.38 -12.59
CA ILE A 62 4.23 1.36 -11.71
C ILE A 62 3.60 0.65 -10.50
N CYS A 63 3.08 -0.56 -10.67
CA CYS A 63 2.58 -1.40 -9.58
C CYS A 63 3.70 -1.76 -8.61
N VAL A 64 4.85 -2.22 -9.12
CA VAL A 64 6.05 -2.47 -8.30
C VAL A 64 6.45 -1.21 -7.54
N GLN A 65 6.58 -0.08 -8.24
CA GLN A 65 7.00 1.18 -7.62
C GLN A 65 6.01 1.66 -6.55
N ILE A 66 4.70 1.57 -6.80
CA ILE A 66 3.67 1.95 -5.83
C ILE A 66 3.72 1.04 -4.61
N LEU A 67 3.85 -0.28 -4.79
CA LEU A 67 3.97 -1.22 -3.67
C LEU A 67 5.24 -0.96 -2.83
N GLN A 68 6.37 -0.63 -3.47
CA GLN A 68 7.59 -0.23 -2.78
C GLN A 68 7.40 1.08 -2.00
N THR A 69 6.90 2.12 -2.66
CA THR A 69 6.63 3.43 -2.05
C THR A 69 5.71 3.31 -0.84
N LEU A 70 4.62 2.53 -0.94
CA LEU A 70 3.70 2.31 0.15
C LEU A 70 4.30 1.47 1.28
N ASN A 71 5.11 0.45 0.96
CA ASN A 71 5.86 -0.30 1.98
C ASN A 71 6.72 0.64 2.83
N ILE A 72 7.56 1.45 2.18
CA ILE A 72 8.45 2.39 2.86
C ILE A 72 7.65 3.40 3.69
N LEU A 73 6.56 3.94 3.13
CA LEU A 73 5.69 4.89 3.81
C LEU A 73 5.09 4.27 5.09
N PHE A 74 4.41 3.13 4.98
CA PHE A 74 3.77 2.51 6.15
C PHE A 74 4.79 2.02 7.17
N GLU A 75 5.96 1.53 6.76
CA GLU A 75 6.99 1.14 7.72
C GLU A 75 7.44 2.32 8.59
N ASN A 76 7.60 3.50 7.99
CA ASN A 76 8.21 4.68 8.63
C ASN A 76 7.23 5.66 9.29
N ILE A 77 5.92 5.55 9.06
CA ILE A 77 4.93 6.36 9.79
C ILE A 77 4.88 5.96 11.26
N ARG A 78 4.98 6.97 12.12
CA ARG A 78 5.00 6.85 13.58
C ARG A 78 3.80 7.56 14.22
N ASN A 79 3.28 8.62 13.59
CA ASN A 79 2.12 9.31 14.13
C ASN A 79 0.84 8.49 13.89
N GLU A 80 0.12 8.21 14.97
CA GLU A 80 -1.13 7.43 14.93
C GLU A 80 -2.24 8.15 14.13
N THR A 81 -2.28 9.48 14.20
CA THR A 81 -3.24 10.30 13.45
C THR A 81 -2.98 10.21 11.94
N SER A 82 -1.72 10.34 11.51
CA SER A 82 -1.34 10.16 10.10
C SER A 82 -1.67 8.77 9.58
N LEU A 83 -1.39 7.73 10.39
CA LEU A 83 -1.76 6.35 10.06
C LEU A 83 -3.28 6.22 9.86
N TYR A 84 -4.08 6.73 10.78
CA TYR A 84 -5.54 6.65 10.71
C TYR A 84 -6.09 7.39 9.51
N TYR A 85 -5.52 8.55 9.18
CA TYR A 85 -5.93 9.28 7.98
C TYR A 85 -5.66 8.48 6.70
N LEU A 86 -4.47 7.88 6.54
CA LEU A 86 -4.18 7.06 5.36
C LEU A 86 -5.13 5.86 5.23
N LEU A 87 -5.53 5.26 6.34
CA LEU A 87 -6.43 4.10 6.37
C LEU A 87 -7.91 4.48 6.15
N SER A 88 -8.33 5.64 6.64
CA SER A 88 -9.75 6.06 6.72
C SER A 88 -10.48 6.15 5.39
N ASN A 89 -9.81 6.53 4.30
CA ASN A 89 -10.44 6.74 2.98
C ASN A 89 -10.60 5.45 2.15
N ASN A 90 -10.35 4.28 2.75
CA ASN A 90 -10.52 2.96 2.12
C ASN A 90 -9.63 2.73 0.87
N HIS A 91 -8.72 3.65 0.54
CA HIS A 91 -7.78 3.51 -0.58
C HIS A 91 -6.83 2.33 -0.37
N VAL A 92 -6.38 2.12 0.87
CA VAL A 92 -5.50 0.99 1.23
C VAL A 92 -6.19 -0.35 0.99
N ASN A 93 -7.46 -0.51 1.39
CA ASN A 93 -8.21 -1.73 1.07
C ASN A 93 -8.43 -1.91 -0.43
N ARG A 94 -8.60 -0.82 -1.20
CA ARG A 94 -8.67 -0.92 -2.67
C ARG A 94 -7.34 -1.39 -3.28
N ILE A 95 -6.19 -1.04 -2.69
CA ILE A 95 -4.87 -1.54 -3.09
C ILE A 95 -4.73 -3.02 -2.71
N ILE A 96 -5.13 -3.41 -1.49
CA ILE A 96 -5.17 -4.82 -1.06
C ILE A 96 -6.01 -5.66 -2.03
N LEU A 97 -7.20 -5.19 -2.38
CA LEU A 97 -8.13 -5.92 -3.24
C LEU A 97 -7.79 -5.82 -4.74
N HIS A 98 -6.74 -5.08 -5.11
CA HIS A 98 -6.34 -4.92 -6.51
C HIS A 98 -5.92 -6.27 -7.12
N LYS A 99 -6.31 -6.48 -8.39
CA LYS A 99 -6.00 -7.72 -9.13
C LYS A 99 -4.62 -7.63 -9.78
N PHE A 100 -3.59 -7.81 -8.97
CA PHE A 100 -2.22 -7.93 -9.44
C PHE A 100 -2.00 -9.21 -10.26
N ASP A 101 -1.00 -9.16 -11.13
CA ASP A 101 -0.48 -10.34 -11.82
C ASP A 101 0.49 -11.09 -10.90
N PHE A 102 -0.01 -12.10 -10.18
CA PHE A 102 0.78 -12.93 -9.29
C PHE A 102 1.61 -14.00 -10.01
N SER A 103 1.60 -14.06 -11.35
CA SER A 103 2.62 -14.81 -12.10
C SER A 103 3.97 -14.10 -12.10
N ASP A 104 3.98 -12.80 -11.79
CA ASP A 104 5.18 -12.02 -11.56
C ASP A 104 5.64 -12.15 -10.10
N GLU A 105 6.77 -12.82 -9.90
CA GLU A 105 7.36 -13.06 -8.58
C GLU A 105 7.74 -11.75 -7.87
N GLU A 106 8.16 -10.72 -8.63
CA GLU A 106 8.53 -9.43 -8.08
C GLU A 106 7.30 -8.71 -7.49
N ILE A 107 6.20 -8.68 -8.25
CA ILE A 107 4.94 -8.10 -7.77
C ILE A 107 4.44 -8.87 -6.53
N THR A 108 4.51 -10.20 -6.58
CA THR A 108 4.09 -11.06 -5.46
C THR A 108 4.89 -10.77 -4.19
N ALA A 109 6.22 -10.65 -4.31
CA ALA A 109 7.10 -10.34 -3.19
C ALA A 109 6.77 -8.97 -2.56
N TYR A 110 6.64 -7.92 -3.37
CA TYR A 110 6.31 -6.59 -2.85
C TYR A 110 4.90 -6.50 -2.29
N TYR A 111 3.94 -7.20 -2.89
CA TYR A 111 2.57 -7.25 -2.42
C TYR A 111 2.48 -7.93 -1.05
N ILE A 112 3.12 -9.09 -0.88
CA ILE A 112 3.12 -9.79 0.41
C ILE A 112 3.89 -9.03 1.47
N SER A 113 4.99 -8.36 1.09
CA SER A 113 5.68 -7.42 1.98
C SER A 113 4.75 -6.30 2.43
N PHE A 114 3.96 -5.73 1.51
CA PHE A 114 2.99 -4.67 1.81
C PHE A 114 1.93 -5.13 2.80
N LEU A 115 1.31 -6.30 2.58
CA LEU A 115 0.34 -6.85 3.53
C LEU A 115 0.97 -7.08 4.91
N LYS A 116 2.19 -7.63 4.96
CA LYS A 116 2.93 -7.84 6.22
C LYS A 116 3.18 -6.50 6.92
N THR A 117 3.62 -5.47 6.21
CA THR A 117 3.87 -4.13 6.74
C THR A 117 2.60 -3.53 7.36
N LEU A 118 1.46 -3.65 6.67
CA LEU A 118 0.17 -3.21 7.22
C LEU A 118 -0.21 -4.00 8.48
N SER A 119 0.04 -5.31 8.51
CA SER A 119 -0.27 -6.14 9.67
C SER A 119 0.47 -5.70 10.94
N LEU A 120 1.69 -5.15 10.79
CA LEU A 120 2.48 -4.62 11.91
C LEU A 120 1.89 -3.33 12.49
N LYS A 121 0.98 -2.66 11.77
CA LYS A 121 0.27 -1.45 12.21
C LYS A 121 -1.10 -1.77 12.83
N LEU A 122 -1.47 -3.05 12.94
CA LEU A 122 -2.72 -3.45 13.58
C LEU A 122 -2.68 -3.22 15.09
N ASN A 123 -3.76 -2.64 15.59
CA ASN A 123 -4.06 -2.45 17.00
C ASN A 123 -5.59 -2.48 17.20
N LYS A 124 -6.06 -2.34 18.45
CA LYS A 124 -7.49 -2.39 18.80
C LYS A 124 -8.37 -1.41 18.02
N HIS A 125 -7.80 -0.29 17.57
CA HIS A 125 -8.50 0.75 16.82
C HIS A 125 -8.30 0.58 15.32
N SER A 126 -7.07 0.35 14.86
CA SER A 126 -6.73 0.31 13.44
C SER A 126 -7.27 -0.92 12.71
N ILE A 127 -7.53 -2.02 13.43
CA ILE A 127 -8.11 -3.24 12.88
C ILE A 127 -9.45 -2.98 12.18
N ASN A 128 -10.24 -2.04 12.68
CA ASN A 128 -11.55 -1.71 12.12
C ASN A 128 -11.45 -1.09 10.71
N PHE A 129 -10.33 -0.45 10.36
CA PHE A 129 -10.14 0.08 9.00
C PHE A 129 -10.01 -1.03 7.95
N PHE A 130 -9.65 -2.25 8.36
CA PHE A 130 -9.53 -3.40 7.48
C PHE A 130 -10.74 -4.34 7.58
N TYR A 131 -11.76 -4.01 8.38
CA TYR A 131 -12.98 -4.80 8.44
C TYR A 131 -14.05 -4.20 7.54
N ASN A 132 -14.69 -5.05 6.74
CA ASN A 132 -15.79 -4.67 5.88
C ASN A 132 -17.09 -5.28 6.40
N GLU A 133 -17.87 -4.47 7.11
CA GLU A 133 -19.13 -4.88 7.72
C GLU A 133 -20.17 -5.38 6.71
N ARG A 134 -20.13 -4.90 5.46
CA ARG A 134 -21.13 -5.28 4.44
C ARG A 134 -20.98 -6.73 4.00
N ASN A 135 -19.74 -7.20 3.90
CA ASN A 135 -19.42 -8.55 3.44
C ASN A 135 -19.00 -9.47 4.59
N ASN A 136 -18.86 -8.94 5.81
CA ASN A 136 -18.21 -9.60 6.95
C ASN A 136 -16.84 -10.18 6.58
N ASP A 137 -16.06 -9.41 5.80
CA ASP A 137 -14.72 -9.80 5.37
C ASP A 137 -13.63 -8.89 5.96
N PHE A 138 -12.42 -9.44 6.05
CA PHE A 138 -11.23 -8.75 6.50
C PHE A 138 -10.17 -8.84 5.40
N PRO A 139 -10.18 -7.94 4.39
CA PRO A 139 -9.40 -8.07 3.18
C PRO A 139 -7.91 -8.32 3.41
N LEU A 140 -7.33 -7.68 4.42
CA LEU A 140 -5.91 -7.84 4.75
C LEU A 140 -5.53 -9.31 5.02
N TYR A 141 -6.35 -10.04 5.78
CA TYR A 141 -6.09 -11.45 6.09
C TYR A 141 -6.54 -12.36 4.95
N VAL A 142 -7.74 -12.12 4.39
CA VAL A 142 -8.31 -12.94 3.32
C VAL A 142 -7.41 -12.97 2.09
N GLU A 143 -6.80 -11.84 1.72
CA GLU A 143 -5.85 -11.82 0.60
C GLU A 143 -4.52 -12.48 0.96
N ALA A 144 -4.02 -12.30 2.18
CA ALA A 144 -2.75 -12.90 2.61
C ALA A 144 -2.79 -14.43 2.64
N ILE A 145 -3.88 -15.03 3.14
CA ILE A 145 -3.97 -16.49 3.27
C ILE A 145 -3.99 -17.22 1.94
N LYS A 146 -4.26 -16.55 0.80
CA LYS A 146 -4.15 -17.17 -0.53
C LYS A 146 -2.73 -17.67 -0.83
N PHE A 147 -1.73 -17.11 -0.15
CA PHE A 147 -0.31 -17.42 -0.32
C PHE A 147 0.25 -18.36 0.76
N PHE A 148 -0.60 -18.98 1.59
CA PHE A 148 -0.14 -19.82 2.71
C PHE A 148 0.76 -21.00 2.28
N ASN A 149 0.52 -21.53 1.09
CA ASN A 149 1.27 -22.64 0.50
C ASN A 149 2.12 -22.22 -0.71
N HIS A 150 2.53 -20.94 -0.78
CA HIS A 150 3.39 -20.44 -1.85
C HIS A 150 4.72 -21.21 -1.91
N PRO A 151 5.30 -21.50 -3.08
CA PRO A 151 6.57 -22.25 -3.19
C PRO A 151 7.75 -21.54 -2.50
N GLU A 152 7.77 -20.21 -2.53
CA GLU A 152 8.81 -19.45 -1.84
C GLU A 152 8.64 -19.42 -0.32
N THR A 153 9.70 -19.77 0.39
CA THR A 153 9.72 -19.79 1.86
C THR A 153 9.50 -18.41 2.48
N MET A 154 10.07 -17.35 1.90
CA MET A 154 9.93 -15.98 2.43
C MET A 154 8.48 -15.49 2.37
N VAL A 155 7.76 -15.79 1.30
CA VAL A 155 6.32 -15.50 1.19
C VAL A 155 5.53 -16.22 2.29
N ARG A 156 5.79 -17.52 2.52
CA ARG A 156 5.13 -18.27 3.60
C ARG A 156 5.45 -17.71 4.98
N ILE A 157 6.68 -17.27 5.23
CA ILE A 157 7.07 -16.63 6.50
C ILE A 157 6.28 -15.33 6.70
N ALA A 158 6.20 -14.48 5.68
CA ALA A 158 5.45 -13.23 5.76
C ALA A 158 3.95 -13.46 6.05
N VAL A 159 3.33 -14.45 5.40
CA VAL A 159 1.93 -14.83 5.66
C VAL A 159 1.73 -15.33 7.10
N ARG A 160 2.66 -16.12 7.63
CA ARG A 160 2.61 -16.56 9.05
C ARG A 160 2.76 -15.40 10.02
N THR A 161 3.72 -14.50 9.79
CA THR A 161 3.88 -13.29 10.61
C THR A 161 2.62 -12.44 10.59
N LEU A 162 2.04 -12.22 9.41
CA LEU A 162 0.78 -11.50 9.26
C LEU A 162 -0.35 -12.18 10.04
N THR A 163 -0.46 -13.50 9.94
CA THR A 163 -1.46 -14.27 10.68
C THR A 163 -1.31 -14.05 12.18
N LEU A 164 -0.09 -14.15 12.71
CA LEU A 164 0.17 -13.90 14.13
C LEU A 164 -0.19 -12.48 14.56
N ASN A 165 0.07 -11.47 13.73
CA ASN A 165 -0.28 -10.08 14.03
C ASN A 165 -1.79 -9.83 14.04
N VAL A 166 -2.55 -10.54 13.19
CA VAL A 166 -4.02 -10.42 13.14
C VAL A 166 -4.70 -11.05 14.36
N TYR A 167 -4.17 -12.17 14.86
CA TYR A 167 -4.76 -12.92 15.98
C TYR A 167 -4.12 -12.63 17.35
N LYS A 168 -3.24 -11.63 17.44
CA LYS A 168 -2.59 -11.23 18.68
C LYS A 168 -3.55 -10.50 19.62
#